data_AF-A0A935C6C6-F1
#
_entry.id   AF-A0A935C6C6-F1
#
_cell.length_a   1.000
_cell.length_b   1.000
_cell.length_c   1.000
_cell.angle_alpha   90.00
_cell.angle_beta   90.00
_cell.angle_gamma   90.00
#
_symmetry.space_group_name_H-M   'P 1'
#
loop_
_entity.id
_entity.type
_entity.pdbx_description
1 polymer ?
#
loop_
_entity_poly.entity_id
_entity_poly.type
_entity_poly.pdbx_seq_one_letter_code
_entity_poly.pdbx_strand_id
1 'polypeptide(L)' 'MKNISNFKKIIRVFQQYGIVLTGKRKSANFYSGLHMERIFVEGLIFELEYSLNKELEESKVGSVETPEQLINYFVIK' A
#
# COMPACT_ATOMS: atom_id res chain seq x y z
N MET A 1 -14.05 6.46 14.03
CA MET A 1 -13.03 7.53 13.87
C MET A 1 -11.61 7.03 13.53
N LYS A 2 -11.09 5.96 14.15
CA LYS A 2 -9.75 5.38 13.82
C LYS A 2 -9.54 5.10 12.33
N ASN A 3 -10.55 4.55 11.65
CA ASN A 3 -10.42 4.15 10.23
C ASN A 3 -10.20 5.34 9.28
N ILE A 4 -10.80 6.50 9.55
CA ILE A 4 -10.60 7.70 8.71
C ILE A 4 -9.16 8.23 8.87
N SER A 5 -8.61 8.18 10.08
CA SER A 5 -7.22 8.58 10.35
C SER A 5 -6.22 7.66 9.64
N ASN A 6 -6.43 6.34 9.76
CA ASN A 6 -5.58 5.36 9.09
C ASN A 6 -5.65 5.48 7.56
N PHE A 7 -6.84 5.67 7.00
CA PHE A 7 -6.99 5.84 5.56
C PHE A 7 -6.29 7.11 5.04
N LYS A 8 -6.32 8.21 5.80
CA LYS A 8 -5.55 9.43 5.47
C LYS A 8 -4.04 9.18 5.46
N LYS A 9 -3.52 8.40 6.43
CA LYS A 9 -2.10 8.01 6.47
C LYS A 9 -1.72 7.17 5.25
N ILE A 10 -2.53 6.18 4.93
CA ILE A 10 -2.37 5.33 3.73
C ILE A 10 -2.28 6.21 2.47
N ILE A 11 -3.26 7.08 2.24
CA ILE A 11 -3.26 7.98 1.07
C ILE A 11 -1.97 8.79 1.00
N ARG A 12 -1.53 9.36 2.14
CA ARG A 12 -0.32 10.19 2.19
C ARG A 12 0.93 9.39 1.80
N VAL A 13 1.08 8.16 2.29
CA VAL A 13 2.22 7.32 1.95
C VAL A 13 2.19 6.97 0.46
N PHE A 14 1.06 6.53 -0.09
CA PHE A 14 0.96 6.25 -1.53
C PHE A 14 1.30 7.48 -2.40
N GLN A 15 0.90 8.68 -1.99
CA GLN A 15 1.25 9.92 -2.68
C GLN A 15 2.76 10.21 -2.68
N GLN A 16 3.49 9.88 -1.60
CA GLN A 16 4.95 10.04 -1.55
C GLN A 16 5.67 9.14 -2.56
N TYR A 17 5.06 7.99 -2.89
CA TYR A 17 5.55 7.07 -3.92
C TYR A 17 5.01 7.39 -5.33
N GLY A 18 4.31 8.53 -5.51
CA GLY A 18 3.74 8.93 -6.80
C GLY A 18 2.50 8.14 -7.23
N ILE A 19 1.90 7.38 -6.32
CA ILE A 19 0.77 6.51 -6.60
C ILE A 19 -0.54 7.22 -6.20
N VAL A 20 -1.39 7.42 -7.18
CA VAL A 20 -2.72 8.02 -6.97
C VAL A 20 -3.74 6.91 -6.78
N LEU A 21 -4.37 6.85 -5.60
CA LEU A 21 -5.36 5.84 -5.23
C LEU A 21 -6.77 6.13 -5.79
N THR A 22 -6.88 6.49 -7.06
CA THR A 22 -8.16 6.77 -7.71
C THR A 22 -8.30 6.02 -9.03
N GLY A 23 -9.54 5.66 -9.36
CA GLY A 23 -9.88 4.98 -10.62
C GLY A 23 -9.04 3.72 -10.85
N LYS A 24 -8.58 3.56 -12.10
CA LYS A 24 -7.82 2.36 -12.55
C LYS A 24 -6.44 2.20 -11.90
N ARG A 25 -5.87 3.27 -11.33
CA ARG A 25 -4.53 3.19 -10.71
C ARG A 25 -4.53 2.44 -9.38
N LYS A 26 -5.66 2.43 -8.67
CA LYS A 26 -5.82 1.66 -7.42
C LYS A 26 -5.67 0.14 -7.65
N SER A 27 -6.11 -0.36 -8.80
CA SER A 27 -6.06 -1.78 -9.17
C SER A 27 -4.90 -2.13 -10.11
N ALA A 28 -4.05 -1.17 -10.45
CA ALA A 28 -2.89 -1.42 -11.31
C ALA A 28 -1.87 -2.29 -10.57
N ASN A 29 -1.31 -3.28 -11.28
CA ASN A 29 -0.22 -4.08 -10.75
C ASN A 29 1.02 -3.19 -10.54
N PHE A 30 1.67 -3.28 -9.38
CA PHE A 30 2.84 -2.47 -9.03
C PHE A 30 3.96 -2.61 -10.06
N TYR A 31 4.21 -3.84 -10.51
CA TYR A 31 5.34 -4.16 -11.38
C TYR A 31 5.02 -3.92 -12.85
N SER A 32 3.93 -4.51 -13.35
CA SER A 32 3.59 -4.43 -14.78
C SER A 32 2.79 -3.19 -15.16
N GLY A 33 2.02 -2.63 -14.22
CA GLY A 33 1.14 -1.48 -14.46
C GLY A 33 1.70 -0.14 -13.98
N LEU A 34 2.38 -0.13 -12.82
CA LEU A 34 3.00 1.07 -12.25
C LEU A 34 4.52 1.12 -12.46
N HIS A 35 5.11 0.08 -13.07
CA HIS A 35 6.53 -0.02 -13.38
C HIS A 35 7.45 0.21 -12.17
N MET A 36 7.01 -0.24 -11.00
CA MET A 36 7.80 -0.17 -9.77
C MET A 36 8.75 -1.35 -9.67
N GLU A 37 9.97 -1.08 -9.23
CA GLU A 37 10.88 -2.13 -8.81
C GLU A 37 10.49 -2.65 -7.42
N ARG A 38 10.86 -3.91 -7.15
CA ARG A 38 10.57 -4.58 -5.89
C ARG A 38 11.02 -3.81 -4.66
N ILE A 39 12.19 -3.17 -4.71
CA ILE A 39 12.72 -2.37 -3.60
C ILE A 39 11.79 -1.20 -3.23
N PHE A 40 11.10 -0.59 -4.20
CA PHE A 40 10.13 0.48 -3.93
C PHE A 40 8.82 -0.06 -3.37
N VAL A 41 8.40 -1.25 -3.79
CA VAL A 41 7.19 -1.89 -3.23
C VAL A 41 7.45 -2.32 -1.79
N GLU A 42 8.61 -2.88 -1.49
CA GLU A 42 9.03 -3.24 -0.13
C GLU A 42 9.16 -2.00 0.76
N GLY A 43 9.76 -0.91 0.26
CA GLY A 43 9.81 0.37 0.96
C GLY A 43 8.42 0.96 1.23
N LEU A 44 7.50 0.88 0.26
CA LEU A 44 6.11 1.32 0.42
C LEU A 44 5.40 0.55 1.53
N ILE A 45 5.59 -0.77 1.60
CA ILE A 45 5.03 -1.61 2.65
C ILE A 45 5.57 -1.18 4.02
N PHE A 46 6.88 -1.05 4.15
CA PHE A 46 7.53 -0.63 5.39
C PHE A 46 6.99 0.72 5.91
N GLU A 47 6.87 1.72 5.04
CA GLU A 47 6.33 3.05 5.41
C GLU A 47 4.87 2.98 5.85
N LEU A 48 4.07 2.10 5.24
CA LEU A 48 2.69 1.86 5.67
C LEU A 48 2.65 1.18 7.04
N GLU A 49 3.47 0.15 7.27
CA GLU A 49 3.56 -0.55 8.55
C GLU A 49 3.96 0.38 9.68
N TYR A 50 5.00 1.19 9.45
CA TYR A 50 5.49 2.18 10.38
C TYR A 50 4.44 3.26 10.67
N SER A 51 3.82 3.84 9.64
CA SER A 51 2.83 4.92 9.81
C SER A 51 1.57 4.46 10.53
N LEU A 52 1.18 3.19 10.36
CA LEU A 52 -0.02 2.59 10.95
C LEU A 52 0.26 1.83 12.26
N ASN A 53 1.53 1.63 12.62
CA ASN A 53 1.97 0.80 13.73
C ASN A 53 1.34 -0.61 13.67
N LYS A 54 1.44 -1.24 12.50
CA LYS A 54 0.90 -2.58 12.19
C LYS A 54 1.85 -3.29 11.23
N GLU A 55 2.25 -4.51 11.55
CA GLU A 55 3.12 -5.33 10.71
C GLU A 55 2.28 -6.33 9.90
N LEU A 56 2.69 -6.60 8.66
CA LEU A 56 2.13 -7.63 7.81
C LEU A 56 2.93 -8.93 7.94
N GLU A 57 2.25 -10.05 7.78
CA GLU A 57 2.93 -11.34 7.64
C GLU A 57 3.77 -11.36 6.36
N GLU A 58 4.97 -11.95 6.43
CA GLU A 58 5.91 -12.05 5.31
C GLU A 58 5.28 -12.69 4.05
N SER A 59 4.34 -13.62 4.24
CA SER A 59 3.56 -14.23 3.16
C SER A 59 2.69 -13.23 2.39
N LYS A 60 2.15 -12.21 3.07
CA LYS A 60 1.36 -11.12 2.47
C LYS A 60 2.26 -10.12 1.76
N VAL A 61 3.43 -9.83 2.34
CA VAL A 61 4.46 -8.97 1.72
C VAL A 61 4.91 -9.55 0.38
N GLY A 62 5.24 -10.85 0.34
CA GLY A 62 5.73 -11.51 -0.87
C GLY A 62 4.68 -11.68 -1.97
N SER A 63 3.39 -11.57 -1.65
CA SER A 63 2.28 -11.79 -2.60
C SER A 63 1.55 -10.51 -3.01
N VAL A 64 2.00 -9.33 -2.54
CA VAL A 64 1.30 -8.08 -2.86
C VAL A 64 1.61 -7.62 -4.28
N GLU A 65 0.54 -7.39 -5.03
CA GLU A 65 0.65 -7.00 -6.44
C GLU A 65 -0.01 -5.67 -6.75
N THR A 66 -0.97 -5.20 -5.96
CA THR A 66 -1.73 -3.97 -6.27
C THR A 66 -1.90 -3.06 -5.05
N PRO A 67 -2.07 -1.73 -5.26
CA PRO A 67 -2.43 -0.81 -4.19
C PRO A 67 -3.69 -1.24 -3.44
N GLU A 68 -4.72 -1.73 -4.15
CA GLU A 68 -5.96 -2.21 -3.55
C GLU A 68 -5.73 -3.37 -2.57
N GLN A 69 -4.97 -4.38 -2.98
CA GLN A 69 -4.63 -5.52 -2.13
C GLN A 69 -3.88 -5.06 -0.88
N LEU A 70 -2.90 -4.18 -1.04
CA LEU A 70 -2.13 -3.64 0.08
C LEU A 70 -3.01 -2.86 1.06
N ILE A 71 -3.91 -2.00 0.56
CA ILE A 71 -4.89 -1.28 1.40
C ILE A 71 -5.76 -2.26 2.17
N ASN A 72 -6.23 -3.33 1.53
CA ASN A 72 -7.10 -4.32 2.16
C ASN A 72 -6.39 -5.02 3.33
N TYR A 73 -5.10 -5.30 3.23
CA TYR A 73 -4.31 -5.87 4.34
C TYR A 73 -4.27 -4.98 5.58
N PHE A 74 -4.33 -3.65 5.41
CA PHE A 74 -4.31 -2.71 6.52
C PHE A 74 -5.69 -2.33 7.06
N VAL A 75 -6.71 -2.29 6.19
CA VAL A 75 -8.04 -1.75 6.51
C VAL A 75 -9.04 -2.82 6.93
N ILE A 76 -8.97 -4.03 6.38
CA ILE A 76 -9.91 -5.11 6.67
C ILE A 76 -9.33 -5.99 7.80
N LYS A 77 -10.13 -6.24 8.83
CA LYS A 77 -9.81 -7.13 9.95
C LYS A 77 -10.26 -8.55 9.63
#